data_AF-A0AAV5SS56-F1
#
_entry.id   AF-A0AAV5SS56-F1
#
_cell.length_a   1.000
_cell.length_b   1.000
_cell.length_c   1.000
_cell.angle_alpha   90.00
_cell.angle_beta   90.00
_cell.angle_gamma   90.00
#
_symmetry.space_group_name_H-M   'P 1'
#
loop_
_entity.id
_entity.type
_entity.pdbx_description
1 polymer ?
#
loop_
_entity_poly.entity_id
_entity_poly.type
_entity_poly.pdbx_seq_one_letter_code
_entity_poly.pdbx_strand_id
1 'polypeptide(L)'
;SRTMPHYKLTYFDLRGRGECIRMMFAIADVPLEEERVQFQDWEEMVKTTPFDALPMLEVDGFKFAQSLAILRYIARDTGYFGPDNLTSAIGDALADQYADFVTTFMDWHLANIGFGPGDKDALYDSVYLPAKAKNFPFFEAALKKSTTGWYANTSELTHVDVFIAAGLEWLIRLDKNAKKIFEEYPLMGAQYKKLYCLFSTSAMPHYKLTYFDLRARGECIRMMFAIAGVPLEETRIPMNEWPELKKTFPFEAVPVLEVDGVPVAQTLSILRYIAREAGYAGPDNLSSALADALADQYADFVMAFVPWHIVNAGYAPGDKDALYESVYLPAKAKHLPYFEAALRKSTTGWYANTPELTHADVFIASGLEWLMRLDKNAQKIFEEYPLLKAHSEKFFAHPKLQKYLEERPDARGEGIRMMFAIGGIPLEDKRIGVEEWIEMVKTTPFDALPMLEVDGVKISQTLAILRYIARETGYAGPDNLSAAIADALADQYADFVMAFMPWHLVNAGYAPGDKDALYDSVYVPARAKHLPFFEAALKKSTTGWYANTLEITHADVFIASGLEWLMRMDKNAQTIFEEFPLIKAHSEKFFAHPKLQ
;
A
#
# COMPACT_ATOMS: atom_id res chain seq x y z
N SER A 1 31.66 22.06 -2.37
CA SER A 1 30.20 21.95 -2.16
C SER A 1 29.83 22.87 -1.01
N ARG A 2 28.77 23.67 -1.12
CA ARG A 2 28.17 24.29 0.07
C ARG A 2 27.39 23.18 0.78
N THR A 3 27.64 22.98 2.07
CA THR A 3 26.78 22.18 2.93
C THR A 3 25.38 22.80 2.91
N MET A 4 24.33 21.98 2.82
CA MET A 4 22.96 22.49 2.92
C MET A 4 22.76 23.15 4.29
N PRO A 5 22.12 24.33 4.37
CA PRO A 5 21.84 24.99 5.64
C PRO A 5 20.96 24.12 6.54
N HIS A 6 21.17 24.22 7.85
CA HIS A 6 20.30 23.59 8.83
C HIS A 6 19.12 24.51 9.15
N TYR A 7 17.90 24.03 8.90
CA TYR A 7 16.66 24.77 9.10
C TYR A 7 15.90 24.23 10.31
N LYS A 8 15.56 25.12 11.25
CA LYS A 8 14.71 24.78 12.40
C LYS A 8 13.56 25.78 12.54
N LEU A 9 12.32 25.29 12.46
CA LEU A 9 11.10 26.07 12.69
C LEU A 9 10.60 25.86 14.12
N THR A 10 10.55 26.94 14.90
CA THR A 10 9.86 26.96 16.19
C THR A 10 8.45 27.51 15.98
N TYR A 11 7.42 26.70 16.27
CA TYR A 11 6.02 27.12 16.18
C TYR A 11 5.10 26.26 17.05
N PHE A 12 3.86 26.72 17.26
CA PHE A 12 2.84 25.93 17.93
C PHE A 12 2.52 24.64 17.17
N ASP A 13 2.02 23.63 17.90
CA ASP A 13 1.50 22.40 17.32
C ASP A 13 0.09 22.58 16.70
N LEU A 14 0.01 23.53 15.78
CA LEU A 14 -1.16 23.85 14.98
C LEU A 14 -0.69 24.44 13.65
N ARG A 15 -1.60 24.50 12.67
CA ARG A 15 -1.31 25.03 11.34
C ARG A 15 -1.02 26.52 11.37
N GLY A 16 -2.06 27.32 11.63
CA GLY A 16 -1.96 28.77 11.85
C GLY A 16 -1.06 29.48 10.85
N ARG A 17 -0.26 30.44 11.35
CA ARG A 17 0.70 31.21 10.54
C ARG A 17 1.93 30.38 10.12
N GLY A 18 2.19 29.25 10.77
CA GLY A 18 3.33 28.38 10.48
C GLY A 18 3.11 27.46 9.28
N GLU A 19 1.85 27.19 8.90
CA GLU A 19 1.55 26.21 7.86
C GLU A 19 2.12 26.57 6.50
N CYS A 20 2.03 27.84 6.10
CA CYS A 20 2.61 28.29 4.83
C CYS A 20 4.14 28.05 4.76
N ILE A 21 4.83 28.08 5.90
CA ILE A 21 6.27 27.80 6.00
C ILE A 21 6.51 26.31 5.81
N ARG A 22 5.79 25.46 6.55
CA ARG A 22 5.86 23.99 6.39
C ARG A 22 5.58 23.58 4.95
N MET A 23 4.55 24.16 4.35
CA MET A 23 4.19 23.92 2.97
C MET A 23 5.31 24.29 2.00
N MET A 24 5.98 25.43 2.21
CA MET A 24 7.08 25.83 1.34
C MET A 24 8.30 24.91 1.46
N PHE A 25 8.67 24.49 2.69
CA PHE A 25 9.75 23.53 2.89
C PHE A 25 9.46 22.19 2.21
N ALA A 26 8.24 21.70 2.36
CA ALA A 26 7.78 20.49 1.69
C ALA A 26 7.79 20.60 0.16
N ILE A 27 7.26 21.70 -0.39
CA ILE A 27 7.24 21.94 -1.85
C ILE A 27 8.65 21.99 -2.42
N ALA A 28 9.58 22.56 -1.66
CA ALA A 28 10.97 22.67 -2.05
C ALA A 28 11.80 21.40 -1.80
N ASP A 29 11.20 20.36 -1.20
CA ASP A 29 11.91 19.13 -0.77
C ASP A 29 13.14 19.44 0.11
N VAL A 30 12.99 20.40 1.03
CA VAL A 30 14.03 20.83 1.97
C VAL A 30 13.71 20.31 3.37
N PRO A 31 14.62 19.53 3.99
CA PRO A 31 14.44 19.06 5.37
C PRO A 31 14.26 20.22 6.35
N LEU A 32 13.29 20.05 7.26
CA LEU A 32 12.97 21.03 8.30
C LEU A 32 12.96 20.33 9.67
N GLU A 33 13.81 20.78 10.59
CA GLU A 33 13.64 20.47 12.01
C GLU A 33 12.47 21.30 12.56
N GLU A 34 11.60 20.68 13.35
CA GLU A 34 10.48 21.38 14.00
C GLU A 34 10.57 21.31 15.52
N GLU A 35 10.51 22.48 16.16
CA GLU A 35 10.30 22.62 17.59
C GLU A 35 8.87 23.05 17.85
N ARG A 36 8.07 22.10 18.37
CA ARG A 36 6.65 22.29 18.64
C ARG A 36 6.45 22.83 20.06
N VAL A 37 5.91 24.04 20.14
CA VAL A 37 5.74 24.80 21.38
C VAL A 37 4.34 24.55 21.94
N GLN A 38 4.24 24.21 23.23
CA GLN A 38 2.96 24.13 23.92
C GLN A 38 2.53 25.53 24.37
N PHE A 39 1.22 25.82 24.34
CA PHE A 39 0.69 27.13 24.73
C PHE A 39 1.09 27.58 26.14
N GLN A 40 1.25 26.62 27.07
CA GLN A 40 1.68 26.90 28.45
C GLN A 40 3.13 27.41 28.54
N ASP A 41 4.00 27.03 27.60
CA ASP A 41 5.42 27.39 27.58
C ASP A 41 5.65 28.71 26.81
N TRP A 42 4.61 29.23 26.15
CA TRP A 42 4.68 30.39 25.27
C TRP A 42 5.13 31.66 26.01
N GLU A 43 4.57 31.93 27.19
CA GLU A 43 4.78 33.20 27.91
C GLU A 43 6.25 33.40 28.33
N GLU A 44 6.96 32.31 28.61
CA GLU A 44 8.39 32.35 28.91
C GLU A 44 9.21 32.34 27.62
N MET A 45 8.87 31.47 26.67
CA MET A 45 9.64 31.30 25.44
C MET A 45 9.60 32.52 24.53
N VAL A 46 8.48 33.22 24.43
CA VAL A 46 8.30 34.40 23.56
C VAL A 46 9.38 35.46 23.77
N LYS A 47 9.83 35.64 25.01
CA LYS A 47 10.87 36.63 25.38
C LYS A 47 12.24 36.33 24.76
N THR A 48 12.42 35.12 24.25
CA THR A 48 13.64 34.66 23.60
C THR A 48 13.58 34.74 22.07
N THR A 49 12.41 35.08 21.50
CA THR A 49 12.22 35.14 20.04
C THR A 49 12.36 36.57 19.50
N PRO A 50 12.78 36.74 18.25
CA PRO A 50 12.74 38.04 17.59
C PRO A 50 11.31 38.60 17.54
N PHE A 51 11.15 39.85 17.97
CA PHE A 51 9.88 40.59 18.00
C PHE A 51 8.79 39.99 18.91
N ASP A 52 9.16 39.17 19.89
CA ASP A 52 8.19 38.53 20.79
C ASP A 52 7.09 37.79 20.01
N ALA A 53 7.47 37.12 18.91
CA ALA A 53 6.56 36.56 17.93
C ALA A 53 6.96 35.15 17.47
N LEU A 54 5.94 34.40 17.04
CA LEU A 54 6.05 33.15 16.29
C LEU A 54 5.23 33.25 15.00
N PRO A 55 5.57 32.51 13.93
CA PRO A 55 6.70 31.56 13.84
C PRO A 55 8.07 32.22 13.81
N MET A 56 9.07 31.46 14.28
CA MET A 56 10.49 31.80 14.23
C MET A 56 11.23 30.71 13.45
N LEU A 57 12.08 31.12 12.50
CA LEU A 57 13.00 30.23 11.79
C LEU A 57 14.42 30.50 12.26
N GLU A 58 15.17 29.42 12.51
CA GLU A 58 16.61 29.42 12.71
C GLU A 58 17.30 28.81 11.50
N VAL A 59 18.30 29.51 10.96
CA VAL A 59 19.13 29.06 9.84
C VAL A 59 20.59 29.14 10.26
N ASP A 60 21.25 27.99 10.40
CA ASP A 60 22.65 27.90 10.86
C ASP A 60 22.95 28.76 12.11
N GLY A 61 22.02 28.78 13.07
CA GLY A 61 22.12 29.56 14.31
C GLY A 61 21.59 31.00 14.24
N PHE A 62 21.24 31.51 13.06
CA PHE A 62 20.64 32.84 12.90
C PHE A 62 19.11 32.79 13.00
N LYS A 63 18.53 33.51 13.96
CA LYS A 63 17.09 33.51 14.27
C LYS A 63 16.38 34.74 13.70
N PHE A 64 15.24 34.53 13.05
CA PHE A 64 14.33 35.60 12.63
C PHE A 64 12.87 35.13 12.67
N ALA A 65 11.94 36.07 12.80
CA ALA A 65 10.51 35.81 12.91
C ALA A 65 9.73 36.51 11.79
N GLN A 66 8.40 36.40 11.84
CA GLN A 66 7.41 36.86 10.85
C GLN A 66 7.18 35.86 9.70
N SER A 67 5.98 35.29 9.64
CA SER A 67 5.65 34.20 8.70
C SER A 67 5.89 34.55 7.23
N LEU A 68 5.49 35.74 6.79
CA LEU A 68 5.73 36.19 5.41
C LEU A 68 7.22 36.44 5.13
N ALA A 69 7.98 36.97 6.10
CA ALA A 69 9.42 37.15 5.90
C ALA A 69 10.14 35.80 5.76
N ILE A 70 9.78 34.83 6.60
CA ILE A 70 10.28 33.45 6.53
C ILE A 70 9.90 32.80 5.20
N LEU A 71 8.63 32.89 4.80
CA LEU A 71 8.14 32.31 3.55
C LEU A 71 8.87 32.88 2.32
N ARG A 72 9.06 34.22 2.28
CA ARG A 72 9.83 34.89 1.21
C ARG A 72 11.29 34.48 1.19
N TYR A 73 11.90 34.35 2.38
CA TYR A 73 13.29 33.91 2.49
C TYR A 73 13.48 32.52 1.89
N ILE A 74 12.67 31.55 2.30
CA ILE A 74 12.77 30.17 1.79
C ILE A 74 12.46 30.13 0.31
N ALA A 75 11.40 30.81 -0.15
CA ALA A 75 11.07 30.86 -1.57
C ALA A 75 12.21 31.42 -2.44
N ARG A 76 13.02 32.36 -1.94
CA ARG A 76 14.21 32.85 -2.66
C ARG A 76 15.33 31.83 -2.68
N ASP A 77 15.56 31.16 -1.55
CA ASP A 77 16.62 30.15 -1.42
C ASP A 77 16.33 28.92 -2.31
N THR A 78 15.06 28.55 -2.44
CA THR A 78 14.61 27.34 -3.12
C THR A 78 14.05 27.57 -4.53
N GLY A 79 13.99 28.82 -5.01
CA GLY A 79 13.60 29.14 -6.39
C GLY A 79 12.10 29.38 -6.63
N TYR A 80 11.27 29.43 -5.58
CA TYR A 80 9.82 29.69 -5.65
C TYR A 80 9.44 31.17 -5.44
N PHE A 81 10.38 32.11 -5.56
CA PHE A 81 10.09 33.55 -5.42
C PHE A 81 9.60 34.21 -6.72
N GLY A 82 9.77 33.54 -7.86
CA GLY A 82 9.48 34.05 -9.20
C GLY A 82 10.76 34.22 -10.04
N PRO A 83 10.67 34.14 -11.38
CA PRO A 83 11.83 34.18 -12.27
C PRO A 83 12.44 35.58 -12.46
N ASP A 84 11.71 36.65 -12.14
CA ASP A 84 12.15 38.03 -12.34
C ASP A 84 11.52 38.99 -11.31
N ASN A 85 12.06 40.21 -11.24
CA ASN A 85 11.64 41.21 -10.26
C ASN A 85 10.16 41.62 -10.38
N LEU A 86 9.59 41.64 -11.59
CA LEU A 86 8.21 42.05 -11.81
C LEU A 86 7.26 40.97 -11.31
N THR A 87 7.51 39.71 -11.66
CA THR A 87 6.70 38.57 -11.18
C THR A 87 6.79 38.42 -9.66
N SER A 88 7.98 38.58 -9.07
CA SER A 88 8.14 38.61 -7.62
C SER A 88 7.37 39.75 -6.94
N ALA A 89 7.42 40.97 -7.50
CA ALA A 89 6.69 42.12 -6.94
C ALA A 89 5.16 41.95 -7.02
N ILE A 90 4.66 41.33 -8.09
CA ILE A 90 3.23 40.96 -8.20
C ILE A 90 2.85 39.95 -7.11
N GLY A 91 3.69 38.94 -6.89
CA GLY A 91 3.51 37.95 -5.82
C GLY A 91 3.46 38.60 -4.45
N ASP A 92 4.44 39.46 -4.14
CA ASP A 92 4.50 40.19 -2.86
C ASP A 92 3.24 41.05 -2.64
N ALA A 93 2.81 41.81 -3.65
CA ALA A 93 1.63 42.66 -3.54
C ALA A 93 0.35 41.87 -3.26
N LEU A 94 0.18 40.70 -3.88
CA LEU A 94 -0.95 39.82 -3.64
C LEU A 94 -0.87 39.15 -2.25
N ALA A 95 0.32 38.75 -1.81
CA ALA A 95 0.52 38.18 -0.47
C ALA A 95 0.24 39.22 0.63
N ASP A 96 0.70 40.46 0.46
CA ASP A 96 0.43 41.56 1.39
C ASP A 96 -1.06 41.91 1.41
N GLN A 97 -1.73 41.96 0.25
CA GLN A 97 -3.18 42.15 0.19
C GLN A 97 -3.95 41.04 0.93
N TYR A 98 -3.45 39.81 0.87
CA TYR A 98 -4.05 38.70 1.62
C TYR A 98 -3.81 38.83 3.12
N ALA A 99 -2.63 39.28 3.55
CA ALA A 99 -2.33 39.54 4.95
C ALA A 99 -3.20 40.69 5.52
N ASP A 100 -3.44 41.74 4.74
CA ASP A 100 -4.36 42.81 5.09
C ASP A 100 -5.78 42.27 5.26
N PHE A 101 -6.24 41.42 4.34
CA PHE A 101 -7.52 40.73 4.48
C PHE A 101 -7.60 39.93 5.77
N VAL A 102 -6.59 39.13 6.12
CA VAL A 102 -6.55 38.37 7.39
C VAL A 102 -6.68 39.28 8.60
N THR A 103 -6.03 40.45 8.55
CA THR A 103 -6.10 41.44 9.63
C THR A 103 -7.52 42.02 9.78
N THR A 104 -8.24 42.24 8.68
CA THR A 104 -9.58 42.84 8.72
C THR A 104 -10.64 42.01 9.44
N PHE A 105 -10.48 40.69 9.56
CA PHE A 105 -11.43 39.83 10.27
C PHE A 105 -10.88 39.22 11.57
N MET A 106 -9.76 39.74 12.08
CA MET A 106 -9.11 39.17 13.26
C MET A 106 -10.03 39.14 14.50
N ASP A 107 -10.88 40.15 14.69
CA ASP A 107 -11.85 40.17 15.80
C ASP A 107 -12.84 39.01 15.71
N TRP A 108 -13.38 38.73 14.52
CA TRP A 108 -14.23 37.56 14.30
C TRP A 108 -13.45 36.26 14.55
N HIS A 109 -12.23 36.17 14.02
CA HIS A 109 -11.40 34.98 14.19
C HIS A 109 -11.20 34.67 15.68
N LEU A 110 -10.73 35.65 16.47
CA LEU A 110 -10.47 35.50 17.89
C LEU A 110 -11.74 35.12 18.66
N ALA A 111 -12.88 35.76 18.38
CA ALA A 111 -14.16 35.38 18.99
C ALA A 111 -14.59 33.96 18.61
N ASN A 112 -14.39 33.54 17.36
CA ASN A 112 -14.75 32.21 16.86
C ASN A 112 -13.93 31.09 17.54
N ILE A 113 -12.66 31.35 17.85
CA ILE A 113 -11.79 30.40 18.57
C ILE A 113 -11.84 30.54 20.10
N GLY A 114 -12.70 31.43 20.63
CA GLY A 114 -12.92 31.58 22.06
C GLY A 114 -11.87 32.43 22.81
N PHE A 115 -11.02 33.17 22.08
CA PHE A 115 -9.96 34.02 22.66
C PHE A 115 -10.26 35.53 22.55
N GLY A 116 -11.26 35.92 21.76
CA GLY A 116 -11.64 37.31 21.50
C GLY A 116 -12.97 37.70 22.15
N PRO A 117 -13.17 39.01 22.42
CA PRO A 117 -14.46 39.51 22.88
C PRO A 117 -15.51 39.52 21.75
N GLY A 118 -16.78 39.52 22.13
CA GLY A 118 -17.91 39.68 21.20
C GLY A 118 -18.62 38.39 20.81
N ASP A 119 -19.76 38.53 20.12
CA ASP A 119 -20.54 37.40 19.62
C ASP A 119 -20.01 36.96 18.25
N LYS A 120 -19.62 35.70 18.14
CA LYS A 120 -18.98 35.16 16.93
C LYS A 120 -19.89 35.16 15.70
N ASP A 121 -21.21 34.98 15.86
CA ASP A 121 -22.14 34.95 14.73
C ASP A 121 -22.44 36.38 14.28
N ALA A 122 -22.55 37.35 15.20
CA ALA A 122 -22.66 38.77 14.86
C ALA A 122 -21.39 39.31 14.17
N LEU A 123 -20.19 38.94 14.65
CA LEU A 123 -18.92 39.31 14.03
C LEU A 123 -18.71 38.63 12.67
N TYR A 124 -19.28 37.43 12.47
CA TYR A 124 -19.25 36.76 11.18
C TYR A 124 -19.95 37.61 10.11
N ASP A 125 -21.15 38.09 10.41
CA ASP A 125 -21.95 38.90 9.48
C ASP A 125 -21.42 40.35 9.32
N SER A 126 -20.94 40.96 10.40
CA SER A 126 -20.54 42.38 10.40
C SER A 126 -19.07 42.63 10.03
N VAL A 127 -18.20 41.63 10.17
CA VAL A 127 -16.74 41.77 9.94
C VAL A 127 -16.26 40.83 8.85
N TYR A 128 -16.44 39.51 9.03
CA TYR A 128 -15.87 38.52 8.12
C TYR A 128 -16.52 38.55 6.72
N LEU A 129 -17.86 38.53 6.62
CA LEU A 129 -18.53 38.56 5.32
C LEU A 129 -18.19 39.83 4.50
N PRO A 130 -18.21 41.05 5.06
CA PRO A 130 -17.76 42.24 4.34
C PRO A 130 -16.29 42.20 3.94
N ALA A 131 -15.40 41.70 4.82
CA ALA A 131 -13.98 41.54 4.51
C ALA A 131 -13.77 40.57 3.33
N LYS A 132 -14.46 39.42 3.33
CA LYS A 132 -14.42 38.44 2.23
C LYS A 132 -14.91 39.07 0.93
N ALA A 133 -16.11 39.66 0.95
CA ALA A 133 -16.75 40.24 -0.22
C ALA A 133 -15.91 41.37 -0.86
N LYS A 134 -15.18 42.14 -0.04
CA LYS A 134 -14.26 43.18 -0.50
C LYS A 134 -12.99 42.60 -1.15
N ASN A 135 -12.39 41.56 -0.56
CA ASN A 135 -11.04 41.14 -0.92
C ASN A 135 -10.99 40.01 -1.95
N PHE A 136 -11.88 39.01 -1.87
CA PHE A 136 -11.81 37.82 -2.73
C PHE A 136 -11.94 38.12 -4.24
N PRO A 137 -12.72 39.12 -4.68
CA PRO A 137 -12.73 39.51 -6.10
C PRO A 137 -11.35 39.90 -6.66
N PHE A 138 -10.42 40.42 -5.85
CA PHE A 138 -9.07 40.75 -6.32
C PHE A 138 -8.26 39.50 -6.65
N PHE A 139 -8.33 38.47 -5.80
CA PHE A 139 -7.63 37.20 -5.99
C PHE A 139 -8.21 36.41 -7.17
N GLU A 140 -9.54 36.34 -7.27
CA GLU A 140 -10.23 35.72 -8.40
C GLU A 140 -9.89 36.44 -9.72
N ALA A 141 -9.85 37.77 -9.71
CA ALA A 141 -9.46 38.56 -10.89
C ALA A 141 -7.99 38.38 -11.29
N ALA A 142 -7.08 38.18 -10.31
CA ALA A 142 -5.69 37.86 -10.60
C ALA A 142 -5.58 36.51 -11.32
N LEU A 143 -6.27 35.48 -10.83
CA LEU A 143 -6.29 34.16 -11.46
C LEU A 143 -6.98 34.17 -12.83
N LYS A 144 -8.00 34.99 -13.02
CA LYS A 144 -8.66 35.15 -14.33
C LYS A 144 -7.71 35.69 -15.41
N LYS A 145 -6.70 36.48 -15.03
CA LYS A 145 -5.65 36.98 -15.93
C LYS A 145 -4.49 35.99 -16.10
N SER A 146 -4.41 34.98 -15.24
CA SER A 146 -3.37 33.96 -15.27
C SER A 146 -3.66 32.93 -16.35
N THR A 147 -2.67 32.63 -17.19
CA THR A 147 -2.72 31.52 -18.14
C THR A 147 -2.16 30.23 -17.54
N THR A 148 -1.44 30.32 -16.42
CA THR A 148 -0.84 29.16 -15.75
C THR A 148 -1.69 28.65 -14.59
N GLY A 149 -2.66 29.44 -14.12
CA GLY A 149 -3.45 29.13 -12.92
C GLY A 149 -2.72 29.42 -11.61
N TRP A 150 -1.56 30.08 -11.65
CA TRP A 150 -0.85 30.63 -10.49
C TRP A 150 -1.04 32.14 -10.39
N TYR A 151 -1.03 32.67 -9.17
CA TYR A 151 -1.34 34.08 -8.88
C TYR A 151 -0.39 35.06 -9.58
N ALA A 152 0.90 34.75 -9.63
CA ALA A 152 1.92 35.57 -10.30
C ALA A 152 2.01 35.32 -11.82
N ASN A 153 1.17 34.44 -12.38
CA ASN A 153 1.20 34.01 -13.79
C ASN A 153 2.57 33.50 -14.27
N THR A 154 3.29 32.83 -13.38
CA THR A 154 4.56 32.15 -13.63
C THR A 154 4.32 30.70 -14.06
N SER A 155 5.30 30.05 -14.71
CA SER A 155 5.21 28.63 -15.09
C SER A 155 5.08 27.71 -13.87
N GLU A 156 5.82 28.04 -12.81
CA GLU A 156 5.79 27.35 -11.51
C GLU A 156 5.00 28.15 -10.48
N LEU A 157 4.61 27.49 -9.37
CA LEU A 157 4.01 28.19 -8.24
C LEU A 157 5.02 29.15 -7.59
N THR A 158 4.51 30.14 -6.87
CA THR A 158 5.32 31.07 -6.08
C THR A 158 4.89 31.12 -4.62
N HIS A 159 5.66 31.82 -3.79
CA HIS A 159 5.33 32.02 -2.38
C HIS A 159 3.90 32.51 -2.10
N VAL A 160 3.33 33.35 -2.98
CA VAL A 160 1.95 33.83 -2.81
C VAL A 160 0.91 32.73 -3.00
N ASP A 161 1.16 31.79 -3.89
CA ASP A 161 0.28 30.64 -4.11
C ASP A 161 0.18 29.80 -2.84
N VAL A 162 1.32 29.56 -2.18
CA VAL A 162 1.41 28.84 -0.90
C VAL A 162 0.74 29.62 0.23
N PHE A 163 0.99 30.94 0.31
CA PHE A 163 0.44 31.77 1.38
C PHE A 163 -1.09 31.82 1.35
N ILE A 164 -1.67 32.08 0.17
CA ILE A 164 -3.13 32.17 0.01
C ILE A 164 -3.77 30.79 0.20
N ALA A 165 -3.17 29.71 -0.31
CA ALA A 165 -3.70 28.35 -0.13
C ALA A 165 -3.73 27.93 1.36
N ALA A 166 -2.65 28.17 2.11
CA ALA A 166 -2.61 27.92 3.55
C ALA A 166 -3.67 28.71 4.31
N GLY A 167 -3.88 29.98 3.94
CA GLY A 167 -4.91 30.82 4.52
C GLY A 167 -6.34 30.36 4.19
N LEU A 168 -6.59 29.90 2.96
CA LEU A 168 -7.88 29.33 2.56
C LEU A 168 -8.19 28.06 3.33
N GLU A 169 -7.20 27.19 3.53
CA GLU A 169 -7.38 25.98 4.34
C GLU A 169 -7.73 26.31 5.79
N TRP A 170 -7.08 27.33 6.36
CA TRP A 170 -7.42 27.83 7.68
C TRP A 170 -8.86 28.35 7.74
N LEU A 171 -9.30 29.14 6.75
CA LEU A 171 -10.68 29.59 6.66
C LEU A 171 -11.67 28.44 6.51
N ILE A 172 -11.34 27.40 5.76
CA ILE A 172 -12.19 26.21 5.58
C ILE A 172 -12.51 25.51 6.90
N ARG A 173 -11.56 25.54 7.83
CA ARG A 173 -11.73 24.97 9.17
C ARG A 173 -12.55 25.86 10.10
N LEU A 174 -12.52 27.18 9.88
CA LEU A 174 -13.17 28.16 10.75
C LEU A 174 -14.61 28.48 10.33
N ASP A 175 -14.90 28.48 9.03
CA ASP A 175 -16.19 28.84 8.46
C ASP A 175 -17.00 27.60 8.07
N LYS A 176 -18.13 27.39 8.77
CA LYS A 176 -19.09 26.29 8.50
C LYS A 176 -19.64 26.29 7.07
N ASN A 177 -19.58 27.42 6.38
CA ASN A 177 -20.00 27.59 4.99
C ASN A 177 -18.84 27.60 3.99
N ALA A 178 -17.60 27.34 4.41
CA ALA A 178 -16.44 27.57 3.56
C ALA A 178 -16.41 26.79 2.25
N LYS A 179 -17.16 25.68 2.15
CA LYS A 179 -17.34 24.97 0.87
C LYS A 179 -17.94 25.87 -0.22
N LYS A 180 -18.75 26.87 0.16
CA LYS A 180 -19.32 27.87 -0.75
C LYS A 180 -18.29 28.87 -1.28
N ILE A 181 -17.14 29.04 -0.62
CA ILE A 181 -16.07 29.93 -1.11
C ILE A 181 -15.66 29.51 -2.52
N PHE A 182 -15.53 28.21 -2.77
CA PHE A 182 -15.11 27.68 -4.08
C PHE A 182 -16.25 27.64 -5.10
N GLU A 183 -17.50 27.77 -4.66
CA GLU A 183 -18.64 27.98 -5.55
C GLU A 183 -18.72 29.45 -6.00
N GLU A 184 -18.44 30.38 -5.08
CA GLU A 184 -18.42 31.84 -5.33
C GLU A 184 -17.16 32.30 -6.09
N TYR A 185 -16.01 31.65 -5.82
CA TYR A 185 -14.68 31.99 -6.36
C TYR A 185 -14.01 30.73 -6.92
N PRO A 186 -14.49 30.22 -8.07
CA PRO A 186 -14.08 28.93 -8.61
C PRO A 186 -12.60 28.88 -9.04
N LEU A 187 -12.00 29.97 -9.47
CA LEU A 187 -10.58 29.98 -9.85
C LEU A 187 -9.68 29.86 -8.62
N MET A 188 -10.02 30.55 -7.52
CA MET A 188 -9.35 30.33 -6.23
C MET A 188 -9.47 28.86 -5.78
N GLY A 189 -10.65 28.25 -5.94
CA GLY A 189 -10.83 26.83 -5.67
C GLY A 189 -10.00 25.90 -6.57
N ALA A 190 -9.86 26.25 -7.85
CA ALA A 190 -9.01 25.51 -8.79
C ALA A 190 -7.52 25.65 -8.45
N GLN A 191 -7.05 26.85 -8.11
CA GLN A 191 -5.67 27.10 -7.67
C GLN A 191 -5.35 26.37 -6.37
N TYR A 192 -6.27 26.42 -5.39
CA TYR A 192 -6.15 25.68 -4.14
C TYR A 192 -5.97 24.18 -4.41
N LYS A 193 -6.86 23.57 -5.20
CA LYS A 193 -6.77 22.14 -5.55
C LYS A 193 -5.46 21.84 -6.29
N LYS A 194 -5.08 22.68 -7.25
CA LYS A 194 -3.83 22.54 -8.00
C LYS A 194 -2.62 22.49 -7.06
N LEU A 195 -2.55 23.38 -6.08
CA LEU A 195 -1.47 23.40 -5.09
C LEU A 195 -1.49 22.17 -4.19
N TYR A 196 -2.65 21.76 -3.67
CA TYR A 196 -2.73 20.60 -2.77
C TYR A 196 -2.47 19.27 -3.48
N CYS A 197 -2.77 19.16 -4.78
CA CYS A 197 -2.29 18.05 -5.59
C CYS A 197 -0.76 17.99 -5.67
N LEU A 198 -0.06 19.12 -5.52
CA LEU A 198 1.41 19.17 -5.42
C LEU A 198 1.91 18.92 -3.98
N PHE A 199 1.14 19.33 -2.96
CA PHE A 199 1.48 19.21 -1.53
C PHE A 199 1.22 17.81 -0.94
N SER A 200 0.42 16.97 -1.59
CA SER A 200 0.08 15.60 -1.17
C SER A 200 1.27 14.63 -1.07
N THR A 201 2.51 15.13 -1.04
CA THR A 201 3.75 14.40 -0.83
C THR A 201 4.40 14.60 0.56
N SER A 202 3.88 15.43 1.49
CA SER A 202 4.61 15.72 2.77
C SER A 202 3.86 15.62 4.11
N ALA A 203 2.58 15.24 4.14
CA ALA A 203 2.01 14.51 5.28
C ALA A 203 0.92 13.61 4.72
N MET A 204 1.34 12.60 3.95
CA MET A 204 0.42 11.54 3.56
C MET A 204 -0.15 10.91 4.85
N PRO A 205 -1.48 10.71 4.94
CA PRO A 205 -2.06 10.00 6.06
C PRO A 205 -1.32 8.69 6.28
N HIS A 206 -1.09 8.35 7.54
CA HIS A 206 -0.50 7.07 7.85
C HIS A 206 -1.53 5.97 7.59
N TYR A 207 -1.24 5.13 6.59
CA TYR A 207 -2.11 4.03 6.18
C TYR A 207 -1.58 2.71 6.69
N LYS A 208 -2.39 2.00 7.49
CA LYS A 208 -2.09 0.64 7.94
C LYS A 208 -3.22 -0.32 7.59
N LEU A 209 -2.93 -1.30 6.72
CA LEU A 209 -3.86 -2.37 6.37
C LEU A 209 -3.68 -3.55 7.32
N THR A 210 -4.75 -3.93 8.01
CA THR A 210 -4.82 -5.19 8.76
C THR A 210 -5.58 -6.22 7.95
N TYR A 211 -4.90 -7.30 7.54
CA TYR A 211 -5.49 -8.39 6.75
C TYR A 211 -4.70 -9.71 6.91
N PHE A 212 -5.18 -10.78 6.30
CA PHE A 212 -4.47 -12.07 6.27
C PHE A 212 -3.22 -12.02 5.37
N ASP A 213 -2.25 -12.91 5.63
CA ASP A 213 -1.10 -13.16 4.75
C ASP A 213 -1.49 -13.99 3.50
N LEU A 214 -2.47 -13.48 2.75
CA LEU A 214 -2.94 -14.02 1.48
C LEU A 214 -3.51 -12.89 0.63
N ARG A 215 -3.73 -13.16 -0.67
CA ARG A 215 -4.24 -12.17 -1.63
C ARG A 215 -5.72 -11.84 -1.36
N ALA A 216 -6.64 -12.71 -1.80
CA ALA A 216 -8.10 -12.61 -1.68
C ALA A 216 -8.65 -11.16 -1.58
N ARG A 217 -9.42 -10.83 -0.52
CA ARG A 217 -10.12 -9.54 -0.39
C ARG A 217 -9.19 -8.35 -0.08
N GLY A 218 -7.94 -8.60 0.26
CA GLY A 218 -6.93 -7.57 0.56
C GLY A 218 -6.09 -7.18 -0.67
N GLU A 219 -5.99 -8.06 -1.66
CA GLU A 219 -5.08 -7.85 -2.80
C GLU A 219 -5.42 -6.62 -3.62
N CYS A 220 -6.70 -6.43 -3.95
CA CYS A 220 -7.15 -5.23 -4.64
C CYS A 220 -6.78 -3.94 -3.88
N ILE A 221 -6.77 -3.96 -2.55
CA ILE A 221 -6.36 -2.81 -1.73
C ILE A 221 -4.86 -2.57 -1.92
N ARG A 222 -4.03 -3.61 -1.79
CA ARG A 222 -2.57 -3.51 -2.01
C ARG A 222 -2.24 -2.98 -3.41
N MET A 223 -2.90 -3.52 -4.44
CA MET A 223 -2.74 -3.06 -5.82
C MET A 223 -3.16 -1.59 -6.01
N MET A 224 -4.24 -1.17 -5.34
CA MET A 224 -4.70 0.23 -5.38
C MET A 224 -3.68 1.18 -4.75
N PHE A 225 -3.09 0.83 -3.60
CA PHE A 225 -2.01 1.59 -2.98
C PHE A 225 -0.75 1.65 -3.85
N ALA A 226 -0.39 0.54 -4.49
CA ALA A 226 0.72 0.50 -5.45
C ALA A 226 0.48 1.44 -6.65
N ILE A 227 -0.72 1.39 -7.24
CA ILE A 227 -1.10 2.29 -8.35
C ILE A 227 -1.13 3.75 -7.91
N ALA A 228 -1.61 4.03 -6.69
CA ALA A 228 -1.63 5.36 -6.11
C ALA A 228 -0.22 5.91 -5.81
N GLY A 229 0.79 5.04 -5.69
CA GLY A 229 2.13 5.41 -5.26
C GLY A 229 2.18 5.84 -3.79
N VAL A 230 1.26 5.31 -2.97
CA VAL A 230 1.12 5.66 -1.56
C VAL A 230 1.68 4.53 -0.69
N PRO A 231 2.58 4.81 0.27
CA PRO A 231 3.07 3.83 1.22
C PRO A 231 1.95 3.20 2.03
N LEU A 232 2.05 1.89 2.26
CA LEU A 232 1.09 1.11 3.04
C LEU A 232 1.84 0.29 4.09
N GLU A 233 1.59 0.55 5.37
CA GLU A 233 1.96 -0.37 6.44
C GLU A 233 1.01 -1.57 6.43
N GLU A 234 1.50 -2.77 6.71
CA GLU A 234 0.67 -3.98 6.82
C GLU A 234 0.82 -4.65 8.19
N THR A 235 -0.32 -4.96 8.83
CA THR A 235 -0.40 -5.93 9.92
C THR A 235 -1.03 -7.21 9.39
N ARG A 236 -0.25 -8.29 9.35
CA ARG A 236 -0.69 -9.59 8.85
C ARG A 236 -1.20 -10.46 9.99
N ILE A 237 -2.47 -10.83 9.95
CA ILE A 237 -3.10 -11.72 10.94
C ILE A 237 -2.88 -13.18 10.54
N PRO A 238 -2.25 -14.00 11.39
CA PRO A 238 -2.27 -15.45 11.25
C PRO A 238 -3.70 -16.00 11.35
N MET A 239 -4.11 -16.89 10.44
CA MET A 239 -5.49 -17.41 10.39
C MET A 239 -5.96 -18.06 11.70
N ASN A 240 -5.03 -18.56 12.52
CA ASN A 240 -5.29 -19.15 13.82
C ASN A 240 -5.59 -18.15 14.92
N GLU A 241 -5.09 -16.93 14.84
CA GLU A 241 -5.38 -15.85 15.79
C GLU A 241 -6.74 -15.18 15.50
N TRP A 242 -7.26 -15.36 14.28
CA TRP A 242 -8.50 -14.73 13.84
C TRP A 242 -9.72 -14.97 14.76
N PRO A 243 -10.00 -16.20 15.27
CA PRO A 243 -11.15 -16.41 16.16
C PRO A 243 -11.13 -15.54 17.42
N GLU A 244 -9.94 -15.24 17.96
CA GLU A 244 -9.76 -14.42 19.15
C GLU A 244 -9.86 -12.92 18.82
N LEU A 245 -9.23 -12.51 17.71
CA LEU A 245 -9.19 -11.12 17.27
C LEU A 245 -10.49 -10.65 16.59
N LYS A 246 -11.31 -11.56 16.06
CA LYS A 246 -12.48 -11.22 15.24
C LYS A 246 -13.39 -10.17 15.90
N LYS A 247 -13.63 -10.27 17.19
CA LYS A 247 -14.52 -9.36 17.94
C LYS A 247 -13.92 -7.95 18.16
N THR A 248 -12.62 -7.76 17.94
CA THR A 248 -11.95 -6.45 18.10
C THR A 248 -12.03 -5.59 16.85
N PHE A 249 -12.43 -6.16 15.70
CA PHE A 249 -12.51 -5.44 14.44
C PHE A 249 -13.94 -4.99 14.10
N PRO A 250 -14.13 -3.84 13.42
CA PRO A 250 -15.43 -3.40 12.97
C PRO A 250 -16.11 -4.46 12.09
N PHE A 251 -17.40 -4.68 12.34
CA PHE A 251 -18.21 -5.71 11.66
C PHE A 251 -17.68 -7.14 11.79
N GLU A 252 -16.76 -7.38 12.72
CA GLU A 252 -16.12 -8.67 12.93
C GLU A 252 -15.46 -9.22 11.64
N ALA A 253 -14.88 -8.33 10.84
CA ALA A 253 -14.35 -8.66 9.53
C ALA A 253 -13.06 -7.89 9.22
N VAL A 254 -12.21 -8.51 8.40
CA VAL A 254 -11.06 -7.91 7.74
C VAL A 254 -11.23 -8.05 6.21
N PRO A 255 -10.69 -7.14 5.38
CA PRO A 255 -9.70 -6.11 5.68
C PRO A 255 -10.22 -4.90 6.45
N VAL A 256 -9.32 -4.28 7.23
CA VAL A 256 -9.49 -2.98 7.88
C VAL A 256 -8.29 -2.10 7.53
N LEU A 257 -8.56 -0.92 6.97
CA LEU A 257 -7.55 0.12 6.76
C LEU A 257 -7.66 1.14 7.91
N GLU A 258 -6.59 1.33 8.67
CA GLU A 258 -6.47 2.48 9.57
C GLU A 258 -5.92 3.68 8.79
N VAL A 259 -6.61 4.82 8.89
CA VAL A 259 -6.19 6.12 8.36
C VAL A 259 -5.96 7.05 9.54
N ASP A 260 -4.69 7.34 9.86
CA ASP A 260 -4.32 8.12 11.06
C ASP A 260 -5.02 7.62 12.34
N GLY A 261 -5.08 6.29 12.49
CA GLY A 261 -5.72 5.61 13.62
C GLY A 261 -7.25 5.46 13.52
N VAL A 262 -7.89 5.96 12.47
CA VAL A 262 -9.33 5.77 12.24
C VAL A 262 -9.58 4.50 11.41
N PRO A 263 -10.28 3.48 11.94
CA PRO A 263 -10.49 2.23 11.22
C PRO A 263 -11.61 2.35 10.18
N VAL A 264 -11.31 1.96 8.94
CA VAL A 264 -12.23 1.82 7.81
C VAL A 264 -12.29 0.34 7.42
N ALA A 265 -13.45 -0.29 7.60
CA ALA A 265 -13.67 -1.69 7.24
C ALA A 265 -14.44 -1.82 5.91
N GLN A 266 -14.45 -3.04 5.35
CA GLN A 266 -15.03 -3.43 4.05
C GLN A 266 -14.15 -3.06 2.85
N THR A 267 -13.79 -4.06 2.04
CA THR A 267 -12.93 -3.90 0.85
C THR A 267 -13.34 -2.76 -0.06
N LEU A 268 -14.62 -2.72 -0.49
CA LEU A 268 -15.07 -1.71 -1.43
C LEU A 268 -15.09 -0.30 -0.83
N SER A 269 -15.41 -0.17 0.46
CA SER A 269 -15.34 1.12 1.16
C SER A 269 -13.92 1.65 1.22
N ILE A 270 -12.95 0.77 1.53
CA ILE A 270 -11.52 1.09 1.55
C ILE A 270 -11.05 1.51 0.15
N LEU A 271 -11.39 0.72 -0.89
CA LEU A 271 -11.02 1.03 -2.28
C LEU A 271 -11.57 2.38 -2.75
N ARG A 272 -12.85 2.66 -2.47
CA ARG A 272 -13.49 3.94 -2.81
C ARG A 272 -12.84 5.10 -2.09
N TYR A 273 -12.47 4.93 -0.83
CA TYR A 273 -11.79 5.95 -0.06
C TYR A 273 -10.45 6.30 -0.70
N ILE A 274 -9.55 5.32 -0.86
CA ILE A 274 -8.21 5.58 -1.42
C ILE A 274 -8.29 6.05 -2.88
N ALA A 275 -9.27 5.59 -3.66
CA ALA A 275 -9.46 6.05 -5.03
C ALA A 275 -9.93 7.50 -5.10
N ARG A 276 -10.69 8.01 -4.12
CA ARG A 276 -11.03 9.44 -4.07
C ARG A 276 -9.81 10.28 -3.70
N GLU A 277 -9.03 9.84 -2.71
CA GLU A 277 -7.81 10.54 -2.29
C GLU A 277 -6.76 10.58 -3.41
N ALA A 278 -6.60 9.49 -4.15
CA ALA A 278 -5.59 9.35 -5.21
C ALA A 278 -6.08 9.72 -6.62
N GLY A 279 -7.31 10.18 -6.78
CA GLY A 279 -7.86 10.62 -8.09
C GLY A 279 -8.29 9.50 -9.05
N TYR A 280 -8.53 8.28 -8.54
CA TYR A 280 -8.98 7.09 -9.27
C TYR A 280 -10.47 6.75 -9.04
N ALA A 281 -11.27 7.67 -8.50
CA ALA A 281 -12.71 7.50 -8.38
C ALA A 281 -13.46 7.74 -9.72
N GLY A 282 -12.87 8.54 -10.60
CA GLY A 282 -13.49 9.06 -11.82
C GLY A 282 -13.44 10.59 -11.84
N PRO A 283 -13.46 11.24 -13.02
CA PRO A 283 -13.34 12.69 -13.14
C PRO A 283 -14.59 13.47 -12.70
N ASP A 284 -15.73 12.80 -12.57
CA ASP A 284 -17.00 13.41 -12.19
C ASP A 284 -17.90 12.43 -11.40
N ASN A 285 -19.01 12.95 -10.87
CA ASN A 285 -19.95 12.16 -10.08
C ASN A 285 -20.60 11.01 -10.85
N LEU A 286 -20.84 11.18 -12.15
CA LEU A 286 -21.52 10.16 -12.96
C LEU A 286 -20.58 8.99 -13.23
N SER A 287 -19.37 9.27 -13.70
CA SER A 287 -18.31 8.27 -13.89
C SER A 287 -17.95 7.54 -12.59
N SER A 288 -17.90 8.26 -11.47
CA SER A 288 -17.70 7.65 -10.15
C SER A 288 -18.84 6.71 -9.77
N ALA A 289 -20.09 7.12 -9.97
CA ALA A 289 -21.25 6.27 -9.67
C ALA A 289 -21.32 5.03 -10.59
N LEU A 290 -20.89 5.16 -11.85
CA LEU A 290 -20.78 4.02 -12.78
C LEU A 290 -19.69 3.03 -12.34
N ALA A 291 -18.54 3.53 -11.90
CA ALA A 291 -17.48 2.70 -11.32
C ALA A 291 -17.99 1.98 -10.05
N ASP A 292 -18.65 2.70 -9.14
CA ASP A 292 -19.23 2.14 -7.92
C ASP A 292 -20.21 1.00 -8.24
N ALA A 293 -21.13 1.22 -9.19
CA ALA A 293 -22.13 0.23 -9.58
C ALA A 293 -21.51 -1.04 -10.20
N LEU A 294 -20.44 -0.90 -11.00
CA LEU A 294 -19.73 -2.04 -11.58
C LEU A 294 -18.97 -2.83 -10.51
N ALA A 295 -18.34 -2.14 -9.54
CA ALA A 295 -17.68 -2.79 -8.43
C ALA A 295 -18.69 -3.55 -7.53
N ASP A 296 -19.85 -2.95 -7.24
CA ASP A 296 -20.93 -3.60 -6.48
C ASP A 296 -21.50 -4.80 -7.24
N GLN A 297 -21.73 -4.68 -8.54
CA GLN A 297 -22.19 -5.79 -9.38
C GLN A 297 -21.19 -6.96 -9.39
N TYR A 298 -19.89 -6.67 -9.29
CA TYR A 298 -18.85 -7.71 -9.17
C TYR A 298 -18.87 -8.37 -7.79
N ALA A 299 -19.10 -7.59 -6.73
CA ALA A 299 -19.32 -8.17 -5.39
C ALA A 299 -20.54 -9.09 -5.37
N ASP A 300 -21.64 -8.73 -6.05
CA ASP A 300 -22.82 -9.59 -6.21
C ASP A 300 -22.49 -10.89 -6.97
N PHE A 301 -21.65 -10.80 -8.00
CA PHE A 301 -21.16 -11.99 -8.70
C PHE A 301 -20.38 -12.91 -7.76
N VAL A 302 -19.43 -12.35 -6.99
CA VAL A 302 -18.67 -13.12 -5.99
C VAL A 302 -19.61 -13.80 -5.00
N MET A 303 -20.59 -13.07 -4.47
CA MET A 303 -21.58 -13.60 -3.53
C MET A 303 -22.45 -14.71 -4.15
N ALA A 304 -22.78 -14.61 -5.44
CA ALA A 304 -23.60 -15.60 -6.14
C ALA A 304 -22.93 -16.99 -6.22
N PHE A 305 -21.59 -17.06 -6.20
CA PHE A 305 -20.88 -18.34 -6.18
C PHE A 305 -20.20 -18.69 -4.85
N VAL A 306 -20.42 -17.91 -3.78
CA VAL A 306 -19.89 -18.22 -2.43
C VAL A 306 -20.16 -19.67 -1.98
N PRO A 307 -21.36 -20.26 -2.18
CA PRO A 307 -21.58 -21.66 -1.79
C PRO A 307 -20.62 -22.65 -2.46
N TRP A 308 -20.37 -22.47 -3.76
CA TRP A 308 -19.36 -23.26 -4.46
C TRP A 308 -17.96 -22.94 -3.96
N HIS A 309 -17.62 -21.65 -3.80
CA HIS A 309 -16.28 -21.23 -3.36
C HIS A 309 -15.92 -21.80 -1.98
N ILE A 310 -16.83 -21.74 -1.00
CA ILE A 310 -16.57 -22.24 0.36
C ILE A 310 -16.23 -23.73 0.33
N VAL A 311 -16.93 -24.53 -0.50
CA VAL A 311 -16.64 -25.97 -0.65
C VAL A 311 -15.38 -26.21 -1.50
N ASN A 312 -15.21 -25.45 -2.58
CA ASN A 312 -14.05 -25.55 -3.48
C ASN A 312 -12.74 -25.13 -2.80
N ALA A 313 -12.82 -24.24 -1.81
CA ALA A 313 -11.74 -23.80 -0.95
C ALA A 313 -11.76 -24.52 0.42
N GLY A 314 -12.44 -25.67 0.54
CA GLY A 314 -12.39 -26.58 1.70
C GLY A 314 -12.81 -25.99 3.05
N TYR A 315 -13.50 -24.84 3.05
CA TYR A 315 -14.05 -24.21 4.25
C TYR A 315 -15.34 -24.89 4.74
N ALA A 316 -16.01 -25.67 3.90
CA ALA A 316 -17.16 -26.49 4.27
C ALA A 316 -17.16 -27.82 3.51
N PRO A 317 -17.72 -28.90 4.09
CA PRO A 317 -17.94 -30.15 3.36
C PRO A 317 -19.00 -29.96 2.27
N GLY A 318 -18.85 -30.67 1.15
CA GLY A 318 -19.83 -30.67 0.06
C GLY A 318 -19.28 -31.27 -1.24
N ASP A 319 -20.17 -31.44 -2.22
CA ASP A 319 -19.80 -31.85 -3.57
C ASP A 319 -19.47 -30.62 -4.42
N LYS A 320 -18.16 -30.35 -4.57
CA LYS A 320 -17.68 -29.19 -5.32
C LYS A 320 -18.01 -29.25 -6.81
N ASP A 321 -18.10 -30.44 -7.41
CA ASP A 321 -18.42 -30.58 -8.84
C ASP A 321 -19.93 -30.37 -9.07
N ALA A 322 -20.78 -30.87 -8.17
CA ALA A 322 -22.21 -30.57 -8.21
C ALA A 322 -22.51 -29.07 -7.99
N LEU A 323 -21.82 -28.42 -7.05
CA LEU A 323 -21.93 -26.96 -6.82
C LEU A 323 -21.32 -26.15 -7.96
N TYR A 324 -20.30 -26.67 -8.63
CA TYR A 324 -19.74 -26.02 -9.81
C TYR A 324 -20.81 -25.90 -10.91
N GLU A 325 -21.50 -27.00 -11.21
CA GLU A 325 -22.58 -27.05 -12.21
C GLU A 325 -23.83 -26.26 -11.79
N SER A 326 -24.26 -26.37 -10.53
CA SER A 326 -25.54 -25.81 -10.07
C SER A 326 -25.47 -24.37 -9.54
N VAL A 327 -24.28 -23.88 -9.15
CA VAL A 327 -24.09 -22.56 -8.55
C VAL A 327 -23.12 -21.72 -9.37
N TYR A 328 -21.89 -22.20 -9.57
CA TYR A 328 -20.85 -21.40 -10.22
C TYR A 328 -21.14 -21.12 -11.69
N LEU A 329 -21.47 -22.14 -12.49
CA LEU A 329 -21.79 -21.95 -13.92
C LEU A 329 -22.99 -21.00 -14.14
N PRO A 330 -24.12 -21.12 -13.41
CA PRO A 330 -25.21 -20.15 -13.48
C PRO A 330 -24.81 -18.73 -13.07
N ALA A 331 -24.02 -18.58 -12.00
CA ALA A 331 -23.52 -17.27 -11.57
C ALA A 331 -22.63 -16.64 -12.65
N LYS A 332 -21.70 -17.42 -13.22
CA LYS A 332 -20.83 -17.01 -14.35
C LYS A 332 -21.67 -16.54 -15.53
N ALA A 333 -22.58 -17.39 -16.01
CA ALA A 333 -23.41 -17.14 -17.18
C ALA A 333 -24.35 -15.92 -17.01
N LYS A 334 -24.79 -15.65 -15.77
CA LYS A 334 -25.63 -14.48 -15.46
C LYS A 334 -24.83 -13.19 -15.36
N HIS A 335 -23.70 -13.19 -14.65
CA HIS A 335 -23.03 -11.95 -14.25
C HIS A 335 -21.95 -11.48 -15.23
N LEU A 336 -21.12 -12.38 -15.78
CA LEU A 336 -20.01 -11.99 -16.66
C LEU A 336 -20.42 -11.20 -17.92
N PRO A 337 -21.58 -11.47 -18.56
CA PRO A 337 -22.04 -10.68 -19.70
C PRO A 337 -22.23 -9.18 -19.39
N TYR A 338 -22.51 -8.79 -18.15
CA TYR A 338 -22.65 -7.38 -17.80
C TYR A 338 -21.33 -6.61 -17.90
N PHE A 339 -20.23 -7.22 -17.45
CA PHE A 339 -18.89 -6.63 -17.51
C PHE A 339 -18.38 -6.58 -18.96
N GLU A 340 -18.60 -7.64 -19.74
CA GLU A 340 -18.28 -7.68 -21.16
C GLU A 340 -19.05 -6.59 -21.93
N ALA A 341 -20.33 -6.39 -21.60
CA ALA A 341 -21.15 -5.35 -22.20
C ALA A 341 -20.73 -3.92 -21.80
N ALA A 342 -20.25 -3.73 -20.56
CA ALA A 342 -19.69 -2.45 -20.11
C ALA A 342 -18.43 -2.10 -20.90
N LEU A 343 -17.49 -3.05 -21.06
CA LEU A 343 -16.26 -2.85 -21.83
C LEU A 343 -16.55 -2.62 -23.32
N ARG A 344 -17.57 -3.26 -23.90
CA ARG A 344 -17.97 -3.02 -25.29
C ARG A 344 -18.42 -1.58 -25.56
N LYS A 345 -18.94 -0.89 -24.53
CA LYS A 345 -19.33 0.53 -24.60
C LYS A 345 -18.17 1.47 -24.28
N SER A 346 -17.06 0.95 -23.75
CA SER A 346 -15.89 1.73 -23.39
C SER A 346 -15.02 1.98 -24.61
N THR A 347 -14.66 3.24 -24.83
CA THR A 347 -13.67 3.63 -25.84
C THR A 347 -12.25 3.65 -25.26
N THR A 348 -12.12 3.67 -23.94
CA THR A 348 -10.81 3.67 -23.26
C THR A 348 -10.36 2.27 -22.90
N GLY A 349 -11.27 1.29 -22.87
CA GLY A 349 -10.99 -0.07 -22.36
C GLY A 349 -11.05 -0.17 -20.83
N TRP A 350 -11.43 0.90 -20.13
CA TRP A 350 -11.74 0.87 -18.69
C TRP A 350 -13.25 0.79 -18.45
N TYR A 351 -13.67 0.16 -17.36
CA TYR A 351 -15.07 -0.17 -17.08
C TYR A 351 -16.00 1.04 -17.04
N ALA A 352 -15.57 2.14 -16.43
CA ALA A 352 -16.34 3.38 -16.31
C ALA A 352 -16.18 4.33 -17.53
N ASN A 353 -15.48 3.89 -18.58
CA ASN A 353 -15.15 4.69 -19.76
C ASN A 353 -14.43 6.03 -19.43
N THR A 354 -13.61 6.01 -18.39
CA THR A 354 -12.77 7.13 -17.95
C THR A 354 -11.41 7.12 -18.67
N PRO A 355 -10.70 8.26 -18.74
CA PRO A 355 -9.35 8.30 -19.33
C PRO A 355 -8.36 7.37 -18.62
N GLU A 356 -8.40 7.37 -17.30
CA GLU A 356 -7.59 6.50 -16.41
C GLU A 356 -8.44 5.38 -15.81
N LEU A 357 -7.80 4.34 -15.26
CA LEU A 357 -8.49 3.27 -14.54
C LEU A 357 -9.24 3.83 -13.32
N THR A 358 -10.22 3.09 -12.82
CA THR A 358 -10.93 3.39 -11.58
C THR A 358 -10.78 2.26 -10.56
N HIS A 359 -11.24 2.50 -9.33
CA HIS A 359 -11.32 1.45 -8.32
C HIS A 359 -12.12 0.20 -8.78
N ALA A 360 -13.07 0.34 -9.71
CA ALA A 360 -13.79 -0.79 -10.28
C ALA A 360 -12.87 -1.70 -11.10
N ASP A 361 -11.99 -1.11 -11.91
CA ASP A 361 -11.00 -1.83 -12.70
C ASP A 361 -10.05 -2.62 -11.80
N VAL A 362 -9.58 -2.01 -10.70
CA VAL A 362 -8.71 -2.67 -9.71
C VAL A 362 -9.42 -3.86 -9.04
N PHE A 363 -10.65 -3.65 -8.59
CA PHE A 363 -11.42 -4.68 -7.88
C PHE A 363 -11.74 -5.87 -8.79
N ILE A 364 -12.20 -5.60 -10.01
CA ILE A 364 -12.60 -6.62 -10.97
C ILE A 364 -11.37 -7.39 -11.48
N ALA A 365 -10.28 -6.71 -11.86
CA ALA A 365 -9.08 -7.39 -12.35
C ALA A 365 -8.43 -8.27 -11.27
N SER A 366 -8.33 -7.77 -10.03
CA SER A 366 -7.87 -8.57 -8.88
C SER A 366 -8.77 -9.79 -8.63
N GLY A 367 -10.09 -9.60 -8.75
CA GLY A 367 -11.05 -10.67 -8.64
C GLY A 367 -10.95 -11.71 -9.75
N LEU A 368 -10.69 -11.29 -10.99
CA LEU A 368 -10.47 -12.19 -12.13
C LEU A 368 -9.18 -12.99 -11.96
N GLU A 369 -8.07 -12.38 -11.54
CA GLU A 369 -6.83 -13.11 -11.20
C GLU A 369 -7.09 -14.18 -10.13
N TRP A 370 -7.88 -13.85 -9.11
CA TRP A 370 -8.29 -14.80 -8.08
C TRP A 370 -9.14 -15.96 -8.64
N LEU A 371 -10.13 -15.65 -9.49
CA LEU A 371 -10.95 -16.67 -10.15
C LEU A 371 -10.11 -17.60 -11.03
N MET A 372 -9.10 -17.07 -11.73
CA MET A 372 -8.18 -17.88 -12.53
C MET A 372 -7.41 -18.91 -11.70
N ARG A 373 -7.24 -18.68 -10.39
CA ARG A 373 -6.62 -19.63 -9.46
C ARG A 373 -7.62 -20.63 -8.86
N LEU A 374 -8.91 -20.30 -8.85
CA LEU A 374 -9.95 -21.13 -8.22
C LEU A 374 -10.64 -22.10 -9.19
N ASP A 375 -10.86 -21.69 -10.43
CA ASP A 375 -11.54 -22.49 -11.43
C ASP A 375 -10.53 -23.23 -12.31
N LYS A 376 -10.58 -24.57 -12.28
CA LYS A 376 -9.77 -25.45 -13.14
C LYS A 376 -10.00 -25.21 -14.64
N ASN A 377 -11.15 -24.65 -15.01
CA ASN A 377 -11.54 -24.31 -16.38
C ASN A 377 -11.51 -22.80 -16.65
N ALA A 378 -10.86 -22.03 -15.80
CA ALA A 378 -10.83 -20.57 -15.85
C ALA A 378 -10.47 -20.00 -17.24
N GLN A 379 -9.69 -20.72 -18.05
CA GLN A 379 -9.39 -20.35 -19.44
C GLN A 379 -10.61 -20.02 -20.28
N LYS A 380 -11.69 -20.79 -20.09
CA LYS A 380 -12.91 -20.64 -20.87
C LYS A 380 -13.57 -19.29 -20.62
N ILE A 381 -13.32 -18.64 -19.48
CA ILE A 381 -13.82 -17.28 -19.23
C ILE A 381 -13.27 -16.33 -20.29
N PHE A 382 -11.97 -16.37 -20.57
CA PHE A 382 -11.36 -15.47 -21.54
C PHE A 382 -11.63 -15.85 -23.00
N GLU A 383 -11.94 -17.12 -23.26
CA GLU A 383 -12.47 -17.56 -24.57
C GLU A 383 -13.90 -17.04 -24.81
N GLU A 384 -14.75 -17.07 -23.78
CA GLU A 384 -16.16 -16.64 -23.83
C GLU A 384 -16.31 -15.11 -23.76
N TYR A 385 -15.40 -14.43 -23.06
CA TYR A 385 -15.44 -12.99 -22.74
C TYR A 385 -14.10 -12.32 -23.09
N PRO A 386 -13.83 -12.08 -24.38
CA PRO A 386 -12.53 -11.57 -24.83
C PRO A 386 -12.24 -10.13 -24.39
N LEU A 387 -13.26 -9.30 -24.12
CA LEU A 387 -13.00 -7.94 -23.60
C LEU A 387 -12.58 -7.98 -22.13
N LEU A 388 -13.10 -8.92 -21.33
CA LEU A 388 -12.59 -9.17 -19.97
C LEU A 388 -11.11 -9.54 -20.00
N LYS A 389 -10.70 -10.39 -20.96
CA LYS A 389 -9.28 -10.72 -21.17
C LYS A 389 -8.47 -9.45 -21.47
N ALA A 390 -8.88 -8.67 -22.46
CA ALA A 390 -8.19 -7.44 -22.85
C ALA A 390 -8.11 -6.40 -21.71
N HIS A 391 -9.14 -6.31 -20.86
CA HIS A 391 -9.13 -5.48 -19.66
C HIS A 391 -8.11 -5.97 -18.63
N SER A 392 -8.11 -7.27 -18.33
CA SER A 392 -7.17 -7.90 -17.41
C SER A 392 -5.72 -7.65 -17.85
N GLU A 393 -5.41 -7.93 -19.12
CA GLU A 393 -4.09 -7.69 -19.72
C GLU A 393 -3.68 -6.22 -19.59
N LYS A 394 -4.59 -5.29 -19.91
CA LYS A 394 -4.34 -3.85 -19.80
C LYS A 394 -4.09 -3.42 -18.35
N PHE A 395 -4.84 -3.96 -17.39
CA PHE A 395 -4.68 -3.66 -15.97
C PHE A 395 -3.34 -4.17 -15.43
N PHE A 396 -3.01 -5.43 -15.70
CA PHE A 396 -1.76 -6.03 -15.21
C PHE A 396 -0.51 -5.51 -15.93
N ALA A 397 -0.65 -4.94 -17.13
CA ALA A 397 0.43 -4.20 -17.81
C ALA A 397 0.60 -2.75 -17.33
N HIS A 398 -0.21 -2.28 -16.36
CA HIS A 398 -0.15 -0.88 -15.93
C HIS A 398 1.22 -0.54 -15.31
N PRO A 399 1.92 0.52 -15.76
CA PRO A 399 3.30 0.81 -15.35
C PRO A 399 3.47 0.98 -13.83
N LYS A 400 2.51 1.66 -13.17
CA LYS A 400 2.57 1.88 -11.71
C LYS A 400 2.39 0.61 -10.88
N LEU A 401 1.93 -0.48 -11.50
CA LEU A 401 1.67 -1.74 -10.82
C LEU A 401 2.87 -2.71 -10.93
N GLN A 402 3.76 -2.54 -11.92
CA GLN A 402 4.83 -3.51 -12.23
C GLN A 402 5.74 -3.80 -11.05
N LYS A 403 6.26 -2.76 -10.38
CA LYS A 403 7.11 -2.90 -9.20
C LYS A 403 6.43 -3.75 -8.11
N TYR A 404 5.15 -3.49 -7.83
CA TYR A 404 4.41 -4.27 -6.85
C TYR A 404 4.22 -5.73 -7.30
N LEU A 405 3.98 -6.01 -8.58
CA LEU A 405 3.85 -7.38 -9.09
C LEU A 405 5.18 -8.16 -9.02
N GLU A 406 6.30 -7.48 -9.23
CA GLU A 406 7.66 -8.02 -9.09
C GLU A 406 8.01 -8.28 -7.62
N GLU A 407 7.59 -7.41 -6.70
CA GLU A 407 7.93 -7.53 -5.28
C GLU A 407 6.95 -8.39 -4.48
N ARG A 408 5.67 -8.48 -4.90
CA ARG A 408 4.61 -9.13 -4.11
C ARG A 408 4.95 -10.60 -3.82
N PRO A 409 4.75 -11.06 -2.57
CA PRO A 409 5.00 -12.45 -2.21
C PRO A 409 4.21 -13.43 -3.09
N ASP A 410 4.90 -14.45 -3.60
CA ASP A 410 4.28 -15.66 -4.13
C ASP A 410 4.75 -16.86 -3.30
N ALA A 411 3.82 -17.67 -2.80
CA ALA A 411 4.11 -18.74 -1.85
C ALA A 411 4.98 -19.87 -2.44
N ARG A 412 5.19 -19.91 -3.76
CA ARG A 412 6.05 -20.90 -4.45
C ARG A 412 7.28 -20.22 -5.05
N GLY A 413 8.48 -20.72 -4.71
CA GLY A 413 9.76 -20.26 -5.26
C GLY A 413 10.67 -19.52 -4.28
N GLU A 414 10.20 -19.23 -3.06
CA GLU A 414 10.95 -18.39 -2.11
C GLU A 414 12.29 -19.00 -1.67
N GLY A 415 12.31 -20.31 -1.37
CA GLY A 415 13.56 -20.99 -1.06
C GLY A 415 14.59 -20.92 -2.20
N ILE A 416 14.16 -20.87 -3.46
CA ILE A 416 15.07 -20.71 -4.62
C ILE A 416 15.69 -19.31 -4.61
N ARG A 417 14.89 -18.27 -4.38
CA ARG A 417 15.38 -16.88 -4.28
C ARG A 417 16.39 -16.71 -3.15
N MET A 418 16.06 -17.25 -1.98
CA MET A 418 16.97 -17.27 -0.83
C MET A 418 18.29 -17.97 -1.18
N MET A 419 18.24 -19.08 -1.92
CA MET A 419 19.45 -19.79 -2.36
C MET A 419 20.31 -18.94 -3.31
N PHE A 420 19.71 -18.19 -4.24
CA PHE A 420 20.45 -17.24 -5.11
C PHE A 420 21.08 -16.11 -4.31
N ALA A 421 20.34 -15.53 -3.35
CA ALA A 421 20.84 -14.46 -2.48
C ALA A 421 22.03 -14.93 -1.63
N ILE A 422 21.92 -16.10 -0.99
CA ILE A 422 23.02 -16.74 -0.27
C ILE A 422 24.20 -17.03 -1.21
N GLY A 423 23.90 -17.54 -2.40
CA GLY A 423 24.85 -17.81 -3.47
C GLY A 423 25.64 -16.58 -3.94
N GLY A 424 25.10 -15.38 -3.77
CA GLY A 424 25.65 -14.16 -4.34
C GLY A 424 25.59 -14.15 -5.87
N ILE A 425 24.67 -14.92 -6.46
CA ILE A 425 24.47 -14.98 -7.91
C ILE A 425 23.28 -14.11 -8.28
N PRO A 426 23.41 -13.18 -9.26
CA PRO A 426 22.27 -12.40 -9.73
C PRO A 426 21.21 -13.31 -10.36
N LEU A 427 19.95 -13.13 -9.96
CA LEU A 427 18.79 -13.82 -10.50
C LEU A 427 17.94 -12.85 -11.30
N GLU A 428 17.64 -13.18 -12.55
CA GLU A 428 16.52 -12.59 -13.27
C GLU A 428 15.22 -13.25 -12.76
N ASP A 429 14.63 -12.68 -11.69
CA ASP A 429 13.42 -13.22 -11.06
C ASP A 429 12.18 -12.83 -11.88
N LYS A 430 11.83 -13.67 -12.85
CA LYS A 430 10.61 -13.48 -13.63
C LYS A 430 9.40 -14.02 -12.89
N ARG A 431 8.68 -13.12 -12.20
CA ARG A 431 7.40 -13.45 -11.54
C ARG A 431 6.25 -13.31 -12.53
N ILE A 432 5.76 -14.44 -12.99
CA ILE A 432 4.71 -14.45 -13.99
C ILE A 432 3.32 -14.33 -13.36
N GLY A 433 2.46 -13.55 -14.00
CA GLY A 433 1.03 -13.53 -13.71
C GLY A 433 0.34 -14.84 -14.10
N VAL A 434 -0.92 -15.02 -13.68
CA VAL A 434 -1.68 -16.24 -14.00
C VAL A 434 -1.81 -16.44 -15.51
N GLU A 435 -1.98 -15.37 -16.29
CA GLU A 435 -2.09 -15.39 -17.76
C GLU A 435 -0.83 -15.91 -18.45
N GLU A 436 0.33 -15.34 -18.10
CA GLU A 436 1.60 -15.82 -18.62
C GLU A 436 1.89 -17.26 -18.15
N TRP A 437 1.50 -17.62 -16.93
CA TRP A 437 1.61 -19.01 -16.46
C TRP A 437 0.85 -19.98 -17.36
N ILE A 438 -0.38 -19.66 -17.76
CA ILE A 438 -1.23 -20.53 -18.58
C ILE A 438 -0.57 -20.88 -19.92
N GLU A 439 0.05 -19.89 -20.56
CA GLU A 439 0.73 -20.09 -21.84
C GLU A 439 2.09 -20.75 -21.62
N MET A 440 2.84 -20.29 -20.63
CA MET A 440 4.22 -20.70 -20.39
C MET A 440 4.32 -22.10 -19.78
N VAL A 441 3.37 -22.52 -18.93
CA VAL A 441 3.42 -23.80 -18.21
C VAL A 441 3.59 -24.98 -19.17
N LYS A 442 2.92 -24.92 -20.33
CA LYS A 442 3.01 -25.92 -21.40
C LYS A 442 4.41 -26.05 -22.03
N THR A 443 5.27 -25.06 -21.79
CA THR A 443 6.65 -25.00 -22.29
C THR A 443 7.69 -25.29 -21.20
N THR A 444 7.23 -25.50 -19.95
CA THR A 444 8.08 -25.86 -18.83
C THR A 444 8.26 -27.37 -18.75
N PRO A 445 9.42 -27.88 -18.30
CA PRO A 445 9.54 -29.28 -17.94
C PRO A 445 8.49 -29.65 -16.87
N PHE A 446 7.73 -30.70 -17.13
CA PHE A 446 6.69 -31.25 -16.23
C PHE A 446 5.47 -30.35 -15.97
N ASP A 447 5.20 -29.35 -16.83
CA ASP A 447 4.05 -28.46 -16.70
C ASP A 447 3.94 -27.83 -15.30
N ALA A 448 5.09 -27.43 -14.73
CA ALA A 448 5.19 -27.02 -13.34
C ALA A 448 6.12 -25.82 -13.16
N LEU A 449 5.79 -25.01 -12.14
CA LEU A 449 6.66 -23.99 -11.58
C LEU A 449 7.01 -24.32 -10.12
N PRO A 450 8.15 -23.82 -9.61
CA PRO A 450 9.13 -22.93 -10.27
C PRO A 450 9.96 -23.61 -11.37
N MET A 451 10.47 -22.80 -12.30
CA MET A 451 11.37 -23.19 -13.40
C MET A 451 12.55 -22.21 -13.46
N LEU A 452 13.76 -22.74 -13.58
CA LEU A 452 15.00 -22.01 -13.77
C LEU A 452 15.49 -22.23 -15.19
N GLU A 453 15.88 -21.18 -15.90
CA GLU A 453 16.54 -21.26 -17.20
C GLU A 453 18.01 -20.86 -17.06
N VAL A 454 18.92 -21.71 -17.55
CA VAL A 454 20.37 -21.48 -17.55
C VAL A 454 20.90 -21.71 -18.96
N ASP A 455 21.42 -20.68 -19.61
CA ASP A 455 21.97 -20.76 -20.98
C ASP A 455 21.01 -21.48 -21.97
N GLY A 456 19.70 -21.21 -21.84
CA GLY A 456 18.64 -21.83 -22.65
C GLY A 456 18.19 -23.23 -22.20
N VAL A 457 18.79 -23.79 -21.14
CA VAL A 457 18.39 -25.07 -20.54
C VAL A 457 17.39 -24.83 -19.42
N LYS A 458 16.20 -25.44 -19.51
CA LYS A 458 15.13 -25.31 -18.51
C LYS A 458 15.20 -26.43 -17.48
N ILE A 459 15.19 -26.07 -16.20
CA ILE A 459 15.18 -26.95 -15.04
C ILE A 459 13.91 -26.67 -14.23
N SER A 460 13.06 -27.66 -14.03
CA SER A 460 11.89 -27.57 -13.14
C SER A 460 12.10 -28.44 -11.90
N GLN A 461 11.19 -28.33 -10.93
CA GLN A 461 11.23 -28.95 -9.59
C GLN A 461 12.12 -28.19 -8.61
N THR A 462 11.54 -27.78 -7.49
CA THR A 462 12.20 -26.96 -6.47
C THR A 462 13.52 -27.55 -5.98
N LEU A 463 13.55 -28.84 -5.64
CA LEU A 463 14.76 -29.49 -5.12
C LEU A 463 15.87 -29.62 -6.18
N ALA A 464 15.51 -29.87 -7.45
CA ALA A 464 16.49 -29.95 -8.52
C ALA A 464 17.16 -28.59 -8.75
N ILE A 465 16.35 -27.52 -8.77
CA ILE A 465 16.83 -26.14 -8.88
C ILE A 465 17.74 -25.78 -7.69
N LEU A 466 17.31 -26.07 -6.46
CA LEU A 466 18.11 -25.80 -5.26
C LEU A 466 19.46 -26.53 -5.27
N ARG A 467 19.48 -27.82 -5.61
CA ARG A 467 20.72 -28.60 -5.71
C ARG A 467 21.65 -28.06 -6.79
N TYR A 468 21.10 -27.64 -7.93
CA TYR A 468 21.87 -27.03 -9.00
C TYR A 468 22.56 -25.75 -8.51
N ILE A 469 21.79 -24.79 -7.98
CA ILE A 469 22.33 -23.51 -7.47
C ILE A 469 23.39 -23.76 -6.39
N ALA A 470 23.13 -24.70 -5.48
CA ALA A 470 24.05 -25.04 -4.41
C ALA A 470 25.39 -25.61 -4.90
N ARG A 471 25.39 -26.38 -5.99
CA ARG A 471 26.63 -26.87 -6.60
C ARG A 471 27.41 -25.74 -7.27
N GLU A 472 26.72 -24.86 -7.99
CA GLU A 472 27.35 -23.70 -8.63
C GLU A 472 27.96 -22.71 -7.63
N THR A 473 27.36 -22.61 -6.45
CA THR A 473 27.74 -21.62 -5.42
C THR A 473 28.61 -22.19 -4.30
N GLY A 474 28.88 -23.50 -4.32
CA GLY A 474 29.64 -24.19 -3.26
C GLY A 474 28.85 -24.47 -1.98
N TYR A 475 27.54 -24.20 -1.95
CA TYR A 475 26.64 -24.48 -0.83
C TYR A 475 25.96 -25.86 -0.90
N ALA A 476 26.46 -26.77 -1.74
CA ALA A 476 26.05 -28.18 -1.68
C ALA A 476 26.69 -28.90 -0.48
N GLY A 477 27.83 -28.41 0.01
CA GLY A 477 28.69 -29.06 0.99
C GLY A 477 30.14 -29.08 0.50
N PRO A 478 31.14 -29.10 1.39
CA PRO A 478 32.56 -29.07 1.03
C PRO A 478 33.05 -30.34 0.31
N ASP A 479 32.30 -31.45 0.39
CA ASP A 479 32.63 -32.72 -0.23
C ASP A 479 31.39 -33.51 -0.66
N ASN A 480 31.60 -34.62 -1.39
CA ASN A 480 30.50 -35.46 -1.87
C ASN A 480 29.68 -36.09 -0.73
N LEU A 481 30.28 -36.32 0.43
CA LEU A 481 29.60 -36.96 1.56
C LEU A 481 28.63 -35.98 2.22
N SER A 482 29.09 -34.77 2.54
CA SER A 482 28.26 -33.67 3.05
C SER A 482 27.17 -33.27 2.07
N ALA A 483 27.46 -33.26 0.76
CA ALA A 483 26.44 -33.04 -0.27
C ALA A 483 25.38 -34.14 -0.30
N ALA A 484 25.78 -35.41 -0.20
CA ALA A 484 24.83 -36.52 -0.12
C ALA A 484 23.99 -36.49 1.17
N ILE A 485 24.57 -36.04 2.29
CA ILE A 485 23.84 -35.84 3.55
C ILE A 485 22.82 -34.71 3.41
N ALA A 486 23.20 -33.58 2.80
CA ALA A 486 22.28 -32.47 2.54
C ALA A 486 21.13 -32.89 1.63
N ASP A 487 21.42 -33.61 0.54
CA ASP A 487 20.42 -34.17 -0.37
C ASP A 487 19.42 -35.08 0.40
N ALA A 488 19.92 -35.98 1.24
CA ALA A 488 19.09 -36.89 2.03
C ALA A 488 18.20 -36.16 3.05
N LEU A 489 18.69 -35.09 3.67
CA LEU A 489 17.92 -34.27 4.60
C LEU A 489 16.81 -33.49 3.88
N ALA A 490 17.10 -32.96 2.70
CA ALA A 490 16.12 -32.28 1.87
C ALA A 490 15.01 -33.25 1.40
N ASP A 491 15.37 -34.47 1.00
CA ASP A 491 14.42 -35.51 0.60
C ASP A 491 13.57 -35.98 1.77
N GLN A 492 14.18 -36.17 2.95
CA GLN A 492 13.45 -36.50 4.18
C GLN A 492 12.43 -35.41 4.55
N TYR A 493 12.73 -34.14 4.24
CA TYR A 493 11.81 -33.04 4.47
C TYR A 493 10.68 -33.02 3.45
N ALA A 494 10.97 -33.33 2.17
CA ALA A 494 9.94 -33.53 1.17
C ALA A 494 8.98 -34.67 1.56
N ASP A 495 9.50 -35.77 2.11
CA ASP A 495 8.67 -36.86 2.64
C ASP A 495 7.79 -36.42 3.81
N PHE A 496 8.30 -35.54 4.69
CA PHE A 496 7.48 -34.94 5.75
C PHE A 496 6.34 -34.11 5.16
N VAL A 497 6.64 -33.24 4.20
CA VAL A 497 5.63 -32.44 3.48
C VAL A 497 4.56 -33.37 2.89
N MET A 498 4.97 -34.40 2.16
CA MET A 498 4.05 -35.38 1.55
C MET A 498 3.23 -36.15 2.59
N ALA A 499 3.80 -36.48 3.75
CA ALA A 499 3.11 -37.19 4.81
C ALA A 499 1.92 -36.39 5.37
N PHE A 500 1.99 -35.06 5.39
CA PHE A 500 0.87 -34.22 5.80
C PHE A 500 0.07 -33.58 4.65
N MET A 501 0.40 -33.86 3.39
CA MET A 501 -0.35 -33.32 2.24
C MET A 501 -1.85 -33.54 2.28
N PRO A 502 -2.39 -34.70 2.72
CA PRO A 502 -3.83 -34.84 2.85
C PRO A 502 -4.44 -33.79 3.79
N TRP A 503 -3.81 -33.52 4.94
CA TRP A 503 -4.25 -32.46 5.85
C TRP A 503 -4.06 -31.08 5.23
N HIS A 504 -2.92 -30.80 4.60
CA HIS A 504 -2.67 -29.50 3.97
C HIS A 504 -3.70 -29.18 2.89
N LEU A 505 -3.96 -30.13 1.99
CA LEU A 505 -4.91 -29.94 0.90
C LEU A 505 -6.30 -29.61 1.46
N VAL A 506 -6.70 -30.18 2.60
CA VAL A 506 -7.96 -29.82 3.25
C VAL A 506 -7.85 -28.47 3.98
N ASN A 507 -6.76 -28.23 4.74
CA ASN A 507 -6.55 -27.01 5.51
C ASN A 507 -6.44 -25.74 4.63
N ALA A 508 -5.78 -25.86 3.48
CA ALA A 508 -5.63 -24.79 2.50
C ALA A 508 -6.74 -24.77 1.45
N GLY A 509 -7.70 -25.69 1.55
CA GLY A 509 -8.91 -25.64 0.77
C GLY A 509 -8.92 -26.36 -0.57
N TYR A 510 -7.82 -27.00 -0.96
CA TYR A 510 -7.70 -27.70 -2.24
C TYR A 510 -8.43 -29.05 -2.31
N ALA A 511 -8.77 -29.65 -1.18
CA ALA A 511 -9.51 -30.91 -1.08
C ALA A 511 -10.64 -30.84 -0.03
N PRO A 512 -11.77 -31.55 -0.23
CA PRO A 512 -12.79 -31.68 0.80
C PRO A 512 -12.33 -32.59 1.93
N GLY A 513 -12.71 -32.30 3.17
CA GLY A 513 -12.43 -33.16 4.33
C GLY A 513 -12.64 -32.43 5.67
N ASP A 514 -12.57 -33.19 6.76
CA ASP A 514 -12.55 -32.63 8.12
C ASP A 514 -11.11 -32.28 8.49
N LYS A 515 -10.80 -30.98 8.46
CA LYS A 515 -9.45 -30.48 8.74
C LYS A 515 -8.98 -30.78 10.15
N ASP A 516 -9.88 -30.77 11.15
CA ASP A 516 -9.52 -31.00 12.55
C ASP A 516 -9.32 -32.51 12.79
N ALA A 517 -10.14 -33.36 12.18
CA ALA A 517 -9.91 -34.81 12.20
C ALA A 517 -8.60 -35.19 11.48
N LEU A 518 -8.29 -34.59 10.33
CA LEU A 518 -7.03 -34.81 9.61
C LEU A 518 -5.82 -34.19 10.33
N TYR A 519 -6.04 -33.14 11.12
CA TYR A 519 -5.00 -32.58 11.96
C TYR A 519 -4.51 -33.64 12.96
N ASP A 520 -5.43 -34.27 13.69
CA ASP A 520 -5.09 -35.29 14.68
C ASP A 520 -4.65 -36.62 14.07
N SER A 521 -5.24 -37.02 12.94
CA SER A 521 -5.00 -38.35 12.34
C SER A 521 -3.90 -38.40 11.28
N VAL A 522 -3.52 -37.26 10.70
CA VAL A 522 -2.50 -37.18 9.63
C VAL A 522 -1.37 -36.24 10.03
N TYR A 523 -1.68 -34.98 10.36
CA TYR A 523 -0.64 -33.97 10.59
C TYR A 523 0.16 -34.24 11.86
N VAL A 524 -0.49 -34.45 13.01
CA VAL A 524 0.17 -34.74 14.29
C VAL A 524 1.05 -36.01 14.19
N PRO A 525 0.58 -37.14 13.62
CA PRO A 525 1.44 -38.31 13.38
C PRO A 525 2.61 -38.04 12.43
N ALA A 526 2.40 -37.28 11.34
CA ALA A 526 3.49 -36.91 10.43
C ALA A 526 4.56 -36.08 11.14
N ARG A 527 4.14 -35.10 11.96
CA ARG A 527 5.03 -34.27 12.79
C ARG A 527 5.82 -35.12 13.78
N ALA A 528 5.13 -35.94 14.57
CA ALA A 528 5.74 -36.80 15.59
C ALA A 528 6.71 -37.84 14.99
N LYS A 529 6.45 -38.29 13.76
CA LYS A 529 7.32 -39.23 13.06
C LYS A 529 8.54 -38.57 12.43
N HIS A 530 8.39 -37.42 11.78
CA HIS A 530 9.45 -36.86 10.94
C HIS A 530 10.31 -35.81 11.63
N LEU A 531 9.74 -34.91 12.44
CA LEU A 531 10.50 -33.82 13.08
C LEU A 531 11.63 -34.28 14.02
N PRO A 532 11.50 -35.40 14.78
CA PRO A 532 12.61 -35.88 15.60
C PRO A 532 13.88 -36.21 14.82
N PHE A 533 13.80 -36.54 13.53
CA PHE A 533 14.99 -36.80 12.72
C PHE A 533 15.83 -35.53 12.50
N PHE A 534 15.16 -34.40 12.28
CA PHE A 534 15.79 -33.10 12.09
C PHE A 534 16.38 -32.58 13.40
N GLU A 535 15.64 -32.68 14.50
CA GLU A 535 16.13 -32.33 15.83
C GLU A 535 17.37 -33.17 16.21
N ALA A 536 17.35 -34.48 15.91
CA ALA A 536 18.48 -35.37 16.15
C ALA A 536 19.69 -35.06 15.26
N ALA A 537 19.47 -34.61 14.01
CA ALA A 537 20.54 -34.16 13.13
C ALA A 537 21.21 -32.89 13.69
N LEU A 538 20.43 -31.91 14.12
CA LEU A 538 20.93 -30.69 14.74
C LEU A 538 21.63 -30.95 16.08
N LYS A 539 21.17 -31.92 16.87
CA LYS A 539 21.85 -32.32 18.12
C LYS A 539 23.26 -32.86 17.88
N LYS A 540 23.52 -33.47 16.72
CA LYS A 540 24.85 -33.94 16.31
C LYS A 540 25.67 -32.85 15.61
N SER A 541 25.02 -31.75 15.23
CA SER A 541 25.66 -30.63 14.56
C SER A 541 26.42 -29.77 15.56
N THR A 542 27.70 -29.54 15.27
CA THR A 542 28.55 -28.60 16.00
C THR A 542 28.45 -27.18 15.44
N THR A 543 27.94 -27.04 14.22
CA THR A 543 27.82 -25.75 13.53
C THR A 543 26.42 -25.18 13.65
N GLY A 544 25.43 -25.99 14.03
CA GLY A 544 24.01 -25.62 14.03
C GLY A 544 23.36 -25.69 12.65
N TRP A 545 24.05 -26.22 11.63
CA TRP A 545 23.48 -26.54 10.32
C TRP A 545 23.20 -28.03 10.18
N TYR A 546 22.19 -28.41 9.39
CA TYR A 546 21.70 -29.78 9.30
C TYR A 546 22.76 -30.79 8.84
N ALA A 547 23.57 -30.42 7.84
CA ALA A 547 24.64 -31.28 7.32
C ALA A 547 25.94 -31.22 8.15
N ASN A 548 25.96 -30.49 9.28
CA ASN A 548 27.15 -30.23 10.11
C ASN A 548 28.35 -29.67 9.33
N THR A 549 28.04 -28.87 8.31
CA THR A 549 29.01 -28.09 7.52
C THR A 549 29.27 -26.74 8.18
N LEU A 550 30.42 -26.11 7.91
CA LEU A 550 30.71 -24.75 8.40
C LEU A 550 29.71 -23.72 7.83
N GLU A 551 29.42 -23.87 6.54
CA GLU A 551 28.47 -23.04 5.81
C GLU A 551 27.10 -23.72 5.72
N ILE A 552 26.09 -22.92 5.39
CA ILE A 552 24.74 -23.39 5.10
C ILE A 552 24.70 -24.33 3.87
N THR A 553 23.72 -25.23 3.81
CA THR A 553 23.45 -26.04 2.62
C THR A 553 22.07 -25.79 2.02
N HIS A 554 21.82 -26.31 0.81
CA HIS A 554 20.48 -26.31 0.22
C HIS A 554 19.42 -27.02 1.08
N ALA A 555 19.81 -27.98 1.92
CA ALA A 555 18.90 -28.64 2.85
C ALA A 555 18.38 -27.65 3.90
N ASP A 556 19.29 -26.83 4.45
CA ASP A 556 18.93 -25.80 5.43
C ASP A 556 17.97 -24.77 4.84
N VAL A 557 18.21 -24.33 3.59
CA VAL A 557 17.32 -23.42 2.86
C VAL A 557 15.94 -24.04 2.64
N PHE A 558 15.89 -25.28 2.15
CA PHE A 558 14.63 -25.97 1.86
C PHE A 558 13.80 -26.22 3.12
N ILE A 559 14.47 -26.66 4.20
CA ILE A 559 13.81 -26.95 5.48
C ILE A 559 13.35 -25.65 6.14
N ALA A 560 14.18 -24.61 6.22
CA ALA A 560 13.81 -23.37 6.89
C ALA A 560 12.66 -22.64 6.17
N SER A 561 12.76 -22.48 4.85
CA SER A 561 11.67 -21.87 4.06
C SER A 561 10.39 -22.72 4.10
N GLY A 562 10.53 -24.05 4.09
CA GLY A 562 9.40 -24.96 4.24
C GLY A 562 8.74 -24.90 5.62
N LEU A 563 9.52 -24.73 6.69
CA LEU A 563 9.02 -24.62 8.06
C LEU A 563 8.35 -23.26 8.27
N GLU A 564 8.90 -22.18 7.71
CA GLU A 564 8.25 -20.88 7.70
C GLU A 564 6.88 -20.93 7.00
N TRP A 565 6.82 -21.59 5.84
CA TRP A 565 5.56 -21.86 5.14
C TRP A 565 4.58 -22.65 6.02
N LEU A 566 5.04 -23.71 6.67
CA LEU A 566 4.24 -24.52 7.59
C LEU A 566 3.72 -23.72 8.78
N MET A 567 4.54 -22.83 9.35
CA MET A 567 4.18 -21.98 10.49
C MET A 567 3.02 -21.03 10.18
N ARG A 568 2.87 -20.63 8.92
CA ARG A 568 1.74 -19.78 8.48
C ARG A 568 0.42 -20.55 8.44
N MET A 569 0.46 -21.88 8.50
CA MET A 569 -0.68 -22.76 8.20
C MET A 569 -1.18 -23.58 9.40
N ASP A 570 -0.29 -23.93 10.34
CA ASP A 570 -0.66 -24.66 11.55
C ASP A 570 -0.92 -23.69 12.71
N LYS A 571 -2.14 -23.77 13.27
CA LYS A 571 -2.57 -22.98 14.43
C LYS A 571 -1.74 -23.20 15.69
N ASN A 572 -1.11 -24.37 15.79
CA ASN A 572 -0.25 -24.75 16.89
C ASN A 572 1.21 -24.82 16.45
N ALA A 573 1.60 -24.20 15.33
CA ALA A 573 2.96 -24.33 14.82
C ALA A 573 4.03 -23.89 15.84
N GLN A 574 3.70 -22.97 16.74
CA GLN A 574 4.58 -22.59 17.84
C GLN A 574 4.94 -23.77 18.76
N THR A 575 4.04 -24.75 18.91
CA THR A 575 4.33 -26.00 19.65
C THR A 575 5.46 -26.81 19.01
N ILE A 576 5.71 -26.68 17.70
CA ILE A 576 6.88 -27.30 17.06
C ILE A 576 8.15 -26.75 17.69
N PHE A 577 8.23 -25.45 17.89
CA PHE A 577 9.41 -24.80 18.44
C PHE A 577 9.57 -24.98 19.95
N GLU A 578 8.48 -25.31 20.64
CA GLU A 578 8.52 -25.75 22.03
C GLU A 578 8.99 -27.22 22.15
N GLU A 579 8.50 -28.09 21.25
CA GLU A 579 8.85 -29.52 21.21
C GLU A 579 10.26 -29.79 20.65
N PHE A 580 10.72 -28.94 19.73
CA PHE A 580 11.96 -29.09 18.97
C PHE A 580 12.80 -27.79 19.01
N PRO A 581 13.45 -27.51 20.15
CA PRO A 581 14.16 -26.25 20.36
C PRO A 581 15.38 -26.06 19.44
N LEU A 582 16.02 -27.13 18.95
CA LEU A 582 17.13 -26.98 18.01
C LEU A 582 16.63 -26.60 16.62
N ILE A 583 15.51 -27.15 16.16
CA ILE A 583 14.84 -26.72 14.92
C ILE A 583 14.50 -25.22 15.00
N LYS A 584 13.98 -24.76 16.15
CA LYS A 584 13.75 -23.32 16.38
C LYS A 584 15.03 -22.51 16.22
N ALA A 585 16.10 -22.91 16.91
CA ALA A 585 17.38 -22.21 16.88
C ALA A 585 18.01 -22.19 15.47
N HIS A 586 17.85 -23.28 14.71
CA HIS A 586 18.22 -23.34 13.30
C HIS A 586 17.45 -22.33 12.47
N SER A 587 16.12 -22.28 12.61
CA SER A 587 15.27 -21.33 11.89
C SER A 587 15.67 -19.88 12.18
N GLU A 588 15.85 -19.53 13.46
CA GLU A 588 16.28 -18.19 13.87
C GLU A 588 17.66 -17.84 13.28
N LYS A 589 18.61 -18.78 13.31
CA LYS A 589 19.94 -18.61 12.72
C LYS A 589 19.88 -18.47 11.20
N PHE A 590 19.02 -19.24 10.53
CA PHE A 590 18.82 -19.17 9.08
C PHE A 590 18.34 -17.79 8.65
N PHE A 591 17.25 -17.31 9.26
CA PHE A 591 16.67 -16.02 8.87
C PHE A 591 17.55 -14.83 9.28
N ALA A 592 18.39 -14.97 10.31
CA ALA A 592 19.39 -13.96 10.67
C ALA A 592 20.64 -13.95 9.76
N HIS A 593 20.72 -14.81 8.74
CA HIS A 593 21.89 -14.89 7.87
C HIS A 593 22.12 -13.56 7.13
N PRO A 594 23.34 -12.97 7.12
CA PRO A 594 23.57 -11.62 6.58
C PRO A 594 23.23 -11.43 5.11
N LYS A 595 23.23 -12.50 4.31
CA LYS A 595 22.85 -12.46 2.89
C LYS A 595 21.32 -12.53 2.65
N LEU A 596 20.53 -12.67 3.72
CA LEU A 596 19.06 -12.66 3.68
C LEU A 596 18.47 -11.42 4.38
N GLN A 597 19.32 -10.58 4.98
CA GLN A 597 18.99 -9.27 5.54
C GLN A 597 19.19 -8.20 4.47
#